data_AF-A0A8H9LTR4-F1
#
_entry.id   AF-A0A8H9LTR4-F1
#
_cell.length_a   1.000
_cell.length_b   1.000
_cell.length_c   1.000
_cell.angle_alpha   90.00
_cell.angle_beta   90.00
_cell.angle_gamma   90.00
#
_symmetry.space_group_name_H-M   'P 1'
#
loop_
_entity.id
_entity.type
_entity.pdbx_description
1 polymer ?
#
loop_
_entity_poly.entity_id
_entity_poly.type
_entity_poly.pdbx_seq_one_letter_code
_entity_poly.pdbx_strand_id
1 'polypeptide(L)' 'MDAILAVVPVEDYTPDTARIHARLMAHVRRQGKPRGAHDLIIAATALTTARTVVTTDASAGFAGLPGVPAITPA' A
#
# COMPACT_ATOMS: atom_id res chain seq x y z
N MET A 1 -16.31 14.60 5.52
CA MET A 1 -14.92 14.15 5.65
C MET A 1 -14.57 13.90 7.10
N ASP A 2 -14.86 14.86 7.98
CA ASP A 2 -14.57 14.77 9.42
C ASP A 2 -15.17 13.53 10.11
N ALA A 3 -16.38 13.12 9.74
CA ALA A 3 -17.01 11.91 10.32
C ALA A 3 -16.26 10.60 10.01
N ILE A 4 -15.59 10.50 8.85
CA ILE A 4 -14.79 9.32 8.50
C ILE A 4 -13.45 9.35 9.24
N LEU A 5 -12.80 10.52 9.25
CA LEU A 5 -11.52 10.71 9.94
C LEU A 5 -11.66 10.54 11.48
N ALA A 6 -12.86 10.72 12.02
CA ALA A 6 -13.15 10.48 13.43
C ALA A 6 -13.12 8.99 13.82
N VAL A 7 -13.29 8.07 12.86
CA VAL A 7 -13.40 6.62 13.13
C VAL A 7 -12.30 5.80 12.46
N VAL A 8 -11.58 6.37 11.48
CA VAL A 8 -10.46 5.72 10.80
C VAL A 8 -9.16 6.43 11.17
N PRO A 9 -8.18 5.72 11.78
CA PRO A 9 -6.88 6.31 12.09
C PRO A 9 -6.15 6.73 10.80
N VAL A 10 -5.51 7.89 10.84
CA VAL A 10 -4.62 8.36 9.78
C VAL A 10 -3.20 8.00 10.15
N GLU A 11 -2.53 7.25 9.28
CA GLU A 11 -1.14 6.82 9.48
C GLU A 11 -0.17 7.75 8.75
N ASP A 12 0.85 8.20 9.47
CA ASP A 12 1.88 9.08 8.93
C ASP A 12 2.82 8.34 7.98
N TYR A 13 3.32 9.07 6.98
CA TYR A 13 4.41 8.59 6.14
C TYR A 13 5.74 8.81 6.87
N THR A 14 6.23 7.78 7.53
CA THR A 14 7.47 7.81 8.31
C THR A 14 8.70 7.41 7.48
N PRO A 15 9.92 7.61 8.00
CA PRO A 15 11.13 7.07 7.38
C PRO A 15 11.10 5.54 7.19
N ASP A 16 10.42 4.79 8.06
CA ASP A 16 10.26 3.34 7.88
C ASP A 16 9.35 3.00 6.70
N THR A 17 8.24 3.71 6.57
CA THR A 17 7.38 3.65 5.39
C THR A 17 8.17 3.97 4.12
N ALA A 18 9.02 4.99 4.16
CA ALA A 18 9.86 5.37 3.03
C ALA A 18 10.86 4.28 2.61
N ARG A 19 11.46 3.57 3.57
CA ARG A 19 12.37 2.45 3.28
C ARG A 19 11.64 1.30 2.61
N ILE A 20 10.47 0.93 3.10
CA ILE A 20 9.65 -0.13 2.50
C ILE A 20 9.17 0.30 1.10
N HIS A 21 8.71 1.53 0.95
CA HIS A 21 8.33 2.09 -0.34
C HIS A 21 9.47 2.00 -1.37
N ALA A 22 10.70 2.37 -1.01
CA ALA A 22 11.86 2.26 -1.89
C ALA A 22 12.14 0.79 -2.31
N ARG A 23 11.98 -0.17 -1.40
CA ARG A 23 12.14 -1.61 -1.71
C ARG A 23 11.08 -2.09 -2.71
N LEU A 24 9.82 -1.73 -2.50
CA LEU A 24 8.73 -2.06 -3.42
C LEU A 24 8.95 -1.41 -4.78
N MET A 25 9.38 -0.14 -4.81
CA MET A 25 9.71 0.58 -6.04
C MET A 25 10.82 -0.11 -6.84
N ALA A 26 11.89 -0.55 -6.17
CA ALA A 26 12.96 -1.31 -6.82
C ALA A 26 12.45 -2.64 -7.38
N HIS A 27 11.55 -3.33 -6.66
CA HIS A 27 10.94 -4.58 -7.12
C HIS A 27 10.12 -4.39 -8.39
N VAL A 28 9.18 -3.44 -8.41
CA VAL A 28 8.31 -3.24 -9.58
C VAL A 28 9.08 -2.74 -10.81
N ARG A 29 10.13 -1.92 -10.58
CA ARG A 29 11.04 -1.49 -11.66
C ARG A 29 11.75 -2.68 -12.30
N ARG A 30 12.23 -3.66 -11.51
CA ARG A 30 12.84 -4.89 -12.05
C ARG A 30 11.86 -5.75 -12.83
N GLN A 31 10.57 -5.71 -12.49
CA GLN A 31 9.52 -6.48 -13.18
C GLN A 31 8.99 -5.80 -14.44
N GLY A 32 9.34 -4.53 -14.70
CA GLY A 32 8.84 -3.77 -15.84
C GLY A 32 7.34 -3.48 -15.79
N LYS A 33 6.71 -3.58 -14.61
CA LYS A 33 5.27 -3.36 -14.41
C LYS A 33 5.06 -2.18 -13.47
N PRO A 34 4.96 -0.93 -13.98
CA PRO A 34 4.70 0.23 -13.14
C PRO A 34 3.36 0.08 -12.40
N ARG A 35 3.28 0.65 -11.20
CA ARG A 35 2.05 0.73 -10.40
C ARG A 35 1.51 2.16 -10.45
N GLY A 36 0.29 2.36 -9.95
CA GLY A 36 -0.28 3.68 -9.78
C GLY A 36 0.59 4.56 -8.90
N ALA A 37 0.47 5.88 -9.07
CA ALA A 37 1.35 6.86 -8.44
C ALA A 37 1.41 6.75 -6.90
N HIS A 38 0.32 6.31 -6.27
CA HIS A 38 0.20 6.19 -4.81
C HIS A 38 0.17 4.75 -4.29
N ASP A 39 0.05 3.74 -5.17
CA ASP A 39 -0.14 2.35 -4.73
C ASP A 39 1.03 1.86 -3.88
N LEU A 40 2.26 2.21 -4.26
CA LEU A 40 3.44 1.78 -3.51
C LEU A 40 3.55 2.45 -2.15
N ILE A 41 3.03 3.67 -2.00
CA ILE A 41 2.95 4.36 -0.71
C ILE A 41 1.92 3.65 0.18
N ILE A 42 0.72 3.37 -0.35
CA ILE A 42 -0.34 2.65 0.37
C ILE A 42 0.15 1.27 0.82
N ALA A 43 0.78 0.51 -0.08
CA ALA A 43 1.34 -0.80 0.20
C ALA A 43 2.44 -0.75 1.27
N ALA A 44 3.30 0.27 1.22
CA ALA A 44 4.35 0.45 2.20
C ALA A 44 3.79 0.81 3.58
N THR A 45 2.76 1.67 3.65
CA THR A 45 2.09 2.00 4.91
C THR A 45 1.43 0.75 5.52
N ALA A 46 0.77 -0.07 4.71
CA ALA A 46 0.16 -1.32 5.15
C ALA A 46 1.21 -2.29 5.74
N LEU A 47 2.35 -2.46 5.07
CA LEU A 47 3.45 -3.29 5.57
C LEU A 47 4.07 -2.74 6.86
N THR A 48 4.33 -1.43 6.91
CA THR A 48 4.95 -0.77 8.08
C THR A 48 4.08 -0.90 9.31
N THR A 49 2.76 -0.90 9.13
CA THR A 49 1.77 -0.97 10.21
C THR A 49 1.18 -2.36 10.43
N ALA A 50 1.69 -3.38 9.72
CA ALA A 50 1.20 -4.76 9.77
C ALA A 50 -0.32 -4.90 9.50
N ARG A 51 -0.82 -4.20 8.48
CA ARG A 51 -2.23 -4.20 8.07
C ARG A 51 -2.43 -4.75 6.66
N THR A 52 -3.67 -5.15 6.37
CA THR A 52 -4.14 -5.60 5.06
C THR A 52 -4.70 -4.43 4.25
N VAL A 53 -4.31 -4.35 2.97
CA VAL A 53 -4.94 -3.42 2.02
C VAL A 53 -6.31 -3.95 1.63
N VAL A 54 -7.37 -3.20 1.92
CA VAL A 54 -8.71 -3.47 1.41
C VAL A 54 -8.92 -2.62 0.17
N THR A 55 -9.21 -3.23 -0.98
CA THR A 55 -9.37 -2.50 -2.24
C THR A 55 -10.50 -3.08 -3.09
N THR A 56 -11.31 -2.20 -3.71
CA THR A 56 -12.26 -2.57 -4.77
C THR A 56 -11.61 -2.56 -6.15
N ASP A 57 -10.40 -2.02 -6.29
CA ASP A 57 -9.62 -2.05 -7.52
C ASP A 57 -8.70 -3.29 -7.54
N ALA A 58 -9.18 -4.35 -8.17
CA ALA A 58 -8.40 -5.56 -8.38
C ALA A 58 -7.21 -5.34 -9.35
N SER A 59 -7.29 -4.34 -10.24
CA SER A 59 -6.26 -4.06 -11.24
C SER A 59 -5.00 -3.44 -10.63
N ALA A 60 -5.13 -2.76 -9.48
CA ALA A 60 -4.00 -2.26 -8.70
C ALA A 60 -3.01 -3.38 -8.30
N GLY A 61 -3.52 -4.62 -8.12
CA GLY A 61 -2.70 -5.82 -8.00
C GLY A 61 -1.76 -5.83 -6.78
N PHE A 62 -2.22 -5.29 -5.65
CA PHE A 62 -1.47 -5.22 -4.39
C PHE A 62 -0.98 -6.59 -3.90
N ALA A 63 -1.78 -7.65 -4.03
CA ALA A 63 -1.39 -9.01 -3.64
C ALA A 63 -0.17 -9.55 -4.42
N GLY A 64 0.17 -8.95 -5.56
CA GLY A 64 1.36 -9.27 -6.33
C GLY A 64 2.63 -8.55 -5.85
N LEU A 65 2.54 -7.68 -4.85
CA LEU A 65 3.68 -7.00 -4.25
C LEU A 65 4.28 -7.86 -3.11
N PRO A 66 5.61 -7.90 -2.96
CA PRO A 66 6.26 -8.75 -1.96
C PRO A 66 5.78 -8.45 -0.53
N GLY A 67 5.15 -9.45 0.09
CA GLY A 67 4.70 -9.42 1.48
C GLY A 67 3.44 -8.58 1.73
N VAL A 68 2.86 -7.92 0.73
CA VAL A 68 1.70 -7.03 0.91
C VAL A 68 0.41 -7.86 0.96
N PRO A 69 -0.27 -7.95 2.12
CA PRO A 69 -1.57 -8.62 2.18
C PRO A 69 -2.64 -7.70 1.60
N ALA A 70 -3.50 -8.24 0.74
CA ALA A 70 -4.61 -7.48 0.15
C ALA A 70 -5.86 -8.35 -0.03
N ILE A 71 -7.03 -7.74 0.18
CA ILE A 71 -8.34 -8.37 -0.02
C ILE A 71 -9.28 -7.44 -0.78
N THR A 72 -10.24 -8.04 -1.48
CA THR A 72 -11.40 -7.34 -2.02
C THR A 72 -12.55 -7.47 -1.01
N PRO A 73 -13.18 -6.37 -0.60
CA PRO A 73 -14.37 -6.44 0.25
C PRO A 73 -15.53 -7.10 -0.51
N ALA A 74 -16.41 -7.79 0.23
CA ALA A 74 -17.58 -8.46 -0.32
C ALA A 74 -18.64 -7.49 -0.88
#